data_AF-A0AAE1F541-F1
#
_entry.id   AF-A0AAE1F541-F1
#
_cell.length_a   1.000
_cell.length_b   1.000
_cell.length_c   1.000
_cell.angle_alpha   90.00
_cell.angle_beta   90.00
_cell.angle_gamma   90.00
#
_symmetry.space_group_name_H-M   'P 1'
#
loop_
_entity.id
_entity.type
_entity.pdbx_description
1 polymer ?
#
loop_
_entity_poly.entity_id
_entity_poly.type
_entity_poly.pdbx_seq_one_letter_code
_entity_poly.pdbx_strand_id
1 'polypeptide(L)'
;GVVCAMRREDQSAVEAAIPPALESYKQLSGRTCKFEIDTTNFLPAEICGGIELVTPGNRIKISNTLEARLEMLAHQLLPEIRTMLFGANPNRKFDN
;
A
#
# COMPACT_ATOMS: atom_id res chain seq x y z
N GLY A 1 17.61 2.61 -5.49
CA GLY A 1 17.28 1.96 -4.21
C GLY A 1 15.87 2.35 -3.84
N VAL A 2 15.36 1.78 -2.77
CA VAL A 2 14.07 2.12 -2.15
C VAL A 2 14.26 2.09 -0.65
N VAL A 3 13.64 3.06 0.02
CA VAL A 3 13.62 3.20 1.47
C VAL A 3 12.23 2.82 1.96
N CYS A 4 12.15 1.98 2.98
CA CYS A 4 10.89 1.51 3.55
C CYS A 4 10.66 2.12 4.92
N ALA A 5 9.55 2.84 5.06
CA ALA A 5 9.03 3.31 6.33
C ALA A 5 7.90 2.37 6.80
N MET A 6 7.90 2.05 8.09
CA MET A 6 6.92 1.19 8.73
C MET A 6 6.65 1.65 10.16
N ARG A 7 5.67 1.05 10.82
CA ARG A 7 5.49 1.18 12.27
C ARG A 7 6.67 0.50 12.99
N ARG A 8 7.03 1.03 14.15
CA ARG A 8 8.12 0.48 14.99
C ARG A 8 7.90 -1.00 15.38
N GLU A 9 6.66 -1.38 15.66
CA GLU A 9 6.30 -2.76 16.01
C GLU A 9 6.40 -3.73 14.84
N ASP A 10 6.27 -3.25 13.60
CA ASP A 10 6.30 -4.08 12.40
C ASP A 10 7.74 -4.32 11.89
N GLN A 11 8.75 -3.71 12.52
CA GLN A 11 10.13 -3.75 12.06
C GLN A 11 10.64 -5.20 11.88
N SER A 12 10.43 -6.06 12.87
CA SER A 12 10.90 -7.45 12.83
C SER A 12 10.20 -8.25 11.71
N ALA A 13 8.92 -8.01 11.49
CA ALA A 13 8.17 -8.67 10.42
C ALA A 13 8.63 -8.21 9.03
N VAL A 14 8.91 -6.91 8.86
CA VAL A 14 9.43 -6.35 7.61
C VAL A 14 10.84 -6.87 7.33
N GLU A 15 11.72 -6.92 8.33
CA GLU A 15 13.08 -7.47 8.19
C GLU A 15 13.07 -8.92 7.71
N ALA A 16 12.17 -9.75 8.24
CA ALA A 16 11.99 -11.13 7.79
C ALA A 16 11.41 -11.24 6.36
N ALA A 17 10.63 -10.26 5.92
CA ALA A 17 9.98 -10.26 4.61
C ALA A 17 10.87 -9.73 3.47
N ILE A 18 11.93 -8.96 3.77
CA ILE A 18 12.81 -8.37 2.75
C ILE A 18 13.53 -9.42 1.89
N PRO A 19 14.22 -10.44 2.46
CA PRO A 19 14.94 -11.42 1.66
C PRO A 19 14.06 -12.14 0.60
N PRO A 20 12.89 -12.73 0.96
CA PRO A 20 12.04 -13.38 -0.03
C PRO A 20 11.42 -12.39 -1.02
N ALA A 21 11.14 -11.16 -0.61
CA ALA A 21 10.63 -10.12 -1.51
C ALA A 21 11.67 -9.70 -2.56
N LEU A 22 12.94 -9.54 -2.19
CA LEU A 22 14.03 -9.21 -3.11
C LEU A 22 14.30 -10.33 -4.10
N GLU A 23 14.24 -11.58 -3.65
CA GLU A 23 14.38 -12.74 -4.53
C GLU A 23 13.23 -12.79 -5.55
N SER A 24 11.99 -12.66 -5.08
CA SER A 24 10.80 -12.62 -5.95
C SER A 24 10.90 -11.48 -6.96
N TYR A 25 11.30 -10.29 -6.52
CA TYR A 25 11.50 -9.13 -7.39
C TYR A 25 12.55 -9.40 -8.47
N LYS A 26 13.67 -10.04 -8.10
CA LYS A 26 14.74 -10.37 -9.05
C LYS A 26 14.28 -11.40 -10.08
N GLN A 27 13.50 -12.40 -9.68
CA GLN A 27 12.93 -13.40 -10.59
C GLN A 27 11.92 -12.79 -11.57
N LEU A 28 11.03 -11.92 -11.09
CA LEU A 28 9.98 -11.28 -11.91
C LEU A 28 10.50 -10.19 -12.85
N SER A 29 11.41 -9.35 -12.35
CA SER A 29 11.87 -8.15 -13.08
C SER A 29 13.24 -8.32 -13.77
N GLY A 30 14.02 -9.33 -13.38
CA GLY A 30 15.41 -9.50 -13.79
C GLY A 30 16.38 -8.46 -13.21
N ARG A 31 15.93 -7.57 -12.32
CA ARG A 31 16.73 -6.45 -11.77
C ARG A 31 17.03 -6.66 -10.30
N THR A 32 18.19 -6.17 -9.87
CA THR A 32 18.56 -6.11 -8.45
C THR A 32 18.15 -4.77 -7.85
N CYS A 33 17.42 -4.81 -6.73
CA CYS A 33 17.05 -3.62 -5.98
C CYS A 33 17.88 -3.50 -4.69
N LYS A 34 18.33 -2.28 -4.40
CA LYS A 34 18.84 -1.91 -3.07
C LYS A 34 17.66 -1.52 -2.20
N PHE A 35 17.47 -2.20 -1.07
CA PHE A 35 16.41 -1.95 -0.12
C PHE A 35 17.00 -1.51 1.21
N GLU A 36 16.52 -0.40 1.75
CA GLU A 36 16.97 0.19 3.01
C GLU A 36 15.75 0.41 3.91
N ILE A 37 15.90 0.13 5.20
CA ILE A 37 14.87 0.39 6.21
C ILE A 37 15.09 1.78 6.78
N ASP A 38 14.04 2.61 6.83
CA ASP A 38 14.08 3.88 7.51
C ASP A 38 13.92 3.67 9.03
N THR A 39 15.03 3.76 9.77
CA THR A 39 15.03 3.70 11.23
C THR A 39 14.90 5.07 11.88
N THR A 40 14.75 6.14 11.08
CA THR A 40 14.65 7.53 11.55
C THR A 40 13.22 8.04 11.52
N ASN A 41 12.49 7.74 10.44
CA ASN A 41 11.09 8.11 10.26
C ASN A 41 10.20 6.87 10.22
N PHE A 42 9.65 6.54 11.39
CA PHE A 42 8.61 5.51 11.49
C PHE A 42 7.24 6.09 11.14
N LEU A 43 6.35 5.23 10.67
CA LEU A 43 4.94 5.58 10.53
C LEU A 43 4.29 5.77 11.92
N PRO A 44 3.21 6.57 12.01
CA PRO A 44 2.48 6.78 13.26
C PRO A 44 2.02 5.45 13.87
N ALA A 45 1.93 5.37 15.20
CA ALA A 45 1.52 4.13 15.87
C ALA A 45 0.01 3.85 15.74
N GLU A 46 -0.76 4.88 15.40
CA GLU A 46 -2.21 4.85 15.26
C GLU A 46 -2.67 4.11 14.00
N ILE A 47 -1.78 3.90 13.03
CA ILE A 47 -2.13 3.17 11.81
C ILE A 47 -2.27 1.67 12.12
N CYS A 48 -3.16 1.02 11.37
CA CYS A 48 -3.40 -0.43 11.46
C CYS A 48 -2.19 -1.25 11.00
N GLY A 49 -1.29 -0.63 10.20
CA GLY A 49 -0.02 -1.21 9.78
C GLY A 49 0.20 -1.11 8.28
N GLY A 50 1.20 -1.86 7.81
CA GLY A 50 1.69 -1.84 6.44
C GLY A 50 2.91 -0.94 6.28
N ILE A 51 3.27 -0.66 5.02
CA ILE A 51 4.54 -0.01 4.69
C ILE A 51 4.36 1.13 3.70
N GLU A 52 5.28 2.08 3.74
CA GLU A 52 5.44 3.09 2.71
C GLU A 52 6.83 2.96 2.09
N LEU A 53 6.87 2.86 0.76
CA LEU A 53 8.11 2.78 0.01
C LEU A 53 8.39 4.13 -0.63
N VAL A 54 9.62 4.60 -0.47
CA VAL A 54 10.06 5.91 -0.92
C VAL A 54 11.32 5.76 -1.76
N THR A 55 11.38 6.46 -2.90
CA THR A 55 12.61 6.53 -3.67
C THR A 55 13.64 7.44 -3.01
N PRO A 56 14.95 7.15 -3.12
CA PRO A 56 16.01 8.07 -2.71
C PRO A 56 15.78 9.47 -3.28
N GLY A 57 15.73 10.48 -2.40
CA GLY A 57 15.36 11.85 -2.76
C GLY A 57 13.87 12.19 -2.63
N ASN A 58 13.06 11.30 -2.04
CA ASN A 58 11.68 11.53 -1.62
C ASN A 58 10.72 12.01 -2.75
N ARG A 59 11.02 11.65 -4.01
CA ARG A 59 10.25 12.08 -5.19
C ARG A 59 9.02 11.21 -5.46
N ILE A 60 9.15 9.90 -5.29
CA ILE A 60 8.07 8.95 -5.49
C ILE A 60 7.85 8.22 -4.18
N LYS A 61 6.59 8.21 -3.75
CA LYS A 61 6.11 7.54 -2.54
C LYS A 61 5.00 6.58 -2.93
N ILE A 62 5.09 5.35 -2.45
CA ILE A 62 4.11 4.29 -2.64
C ILE A 62 3.61 3.91 -1.25
N SER A 63 2.39 4.31 -0.92
CA SER A 63 1.74 3.95 0.33
C SER A 63 1.00 2.62 0.16
N ASN A 64 1.46 1.59 0.84
CA ASN A 64 0.84 0.27 0.89
C ASN A 64 0.42 -0.05 2.34
N THR A 65 -0.14 0.95 3.02
CA THR A 65 -0.76 0.78 4.32
C THR A 65 -2.12 0.11 4.17
N LEU A 66 -2.61 -0.50 5.25
CA LEU A 66 -3.92 -1.14 5.23
C LEU A 66 -5.05 -0.13 4.99
N GLU A 67 -4.95 1.07 5.57
CA GLU A 67 -5.93 2.13 5.32
C GLU A 67 -5.93 2.55 3.85
N ALA A 68 -4.76 2.77 3.24
CA ALA A 68 -4.67 3.19 1.84
C ALA A 68 -5.31 2.15 0.90
N ARG A 69 -5.07 0.86 1.16
CA ARG A 69 -5.70 -0.22 0.40
C ARG A 69 -7.22 -0.24 0.59
N LEU A 70 -7.69 -0.08 1.82
CA LEU A 70 -9.12 -0.07 2.11
C LEU A 70 -9.81 1.12 1.45
N GLU A 71 -9.20 2.30 1.50
CA GLU A 71 -9.72 3.51 0.87
C GLU A 71 -9.77 3.37 -0.66
N MET A 72 -8.72 2.82 -1.28
CA MET A 72 -8.70 2.54 -2.72
C MET A 72 -9.84 1.59 -3.13
N LEU A 73 -10.04 0.50 -2.37
CA LEU A 73 -11.12 -0.45 -2.64
C LEU A 73 -12.50 0.17 -2.39
N ALA A 74 -12.66 0.93 -1.30
CA ALA A 74 -13.90 1.62 -0.99
C ALA A 74 -14.29 2.55 -2.15
N HIS A 75 -13.36 3.37 -2.66
CA HIS A 75 -13.62 4.25 -3.80
C HIS A 75 -14.10 3.52 -5.05
N GLN A 76 -13.53 2.34 -5.35
CA GLN A 76 -13.96 1.52 -6.50
C GLN A 76 -15.36 0.95 -6.29
N LEU A 77 -15.69 0.55 -5.06
CA LEU A 77 -16.96 -0.11 -4.71
C LEU A 77 -18.07 0.86 -4.30
N LEU A 78 -17.77 2.16 -4.14
CA LEU A 78 -18.76 3.19 -3.78
C LEU A 78 -20.04 3.14 -4.63
N PRO A 79 -20.00 2.94 -5.97
CA PRO A 79 -21.21 2.86 -6.78
C PRO A 79 -22.11 1.67 -6.39
N GLU A 80 -21.50 0.52 -6.12
CA GLU A 80 -22.20 -0.71 -5.70
C GLU A 80 -22.77 -0.55 -4.30
N ILE A 81 -21.96 -0.07 -3.35
CA ILE A 81 -22.37 0.21 -1.97
C ILE A 81 -23.56 1.17 -1.95
N ARG A 82 -23.52 2.25 -2.73
CA ARG A 82 -24.62 3.21 -2.84
C ARG A 82 -25.90 2.53 -3.34
N THR A 83 -25.76 1.67 -4.36
CA THR A 83 -26.91 0.94 -4.93
C THR A 83 -27.48 -0.06 -3.93
N MET A 84 -26.65 -0.76 -3.16
CA MET A 84 -27.10 -1.68 -2.10
C MET A 84 -27.80 -0.96 -0.95
N LEU A 85 -27.29 0.20 -0.53
CA LEU A 85 -27.85 0.95 0.61
C LEU A 85 -29.11 1.76 0.25
N PHE A 86 -29.15 2.35 -0.94
CA PHE A 86 -30.19 3.33 -1.32
C PHE A 86 -31.03 2.89 -2.52
N GLY A 87 -30.76 1.71 -3.08
CA GLY A 87 -31.40 1.23 -4.30
C GLY A 87 -30.83 1.85 -5.57
N ALA A 88 -31.25 1.32 -6.72
CA ALA A 88 -30.88 1.85 -8.03
C ALA A 88 -31.58 3.20 -8.28
N ASN A 89 -30.89 4.12 -8.97
CA ASN A 89 -31.49 5.40 -9.34
C ASN A 89 -32.50 5.18 -10.49
N PRO A 90 -33.82 5.43 -10.27
CA PRO A 90 -34.85 5.20 -11.28
C PRO A 90 -34.70 6.08 -12.54
N ASN A 91 -33.93 7.16 -12.47
CA ASN A 91 -33.68 8.04 -13.62
C ASN A 91 -32.40 7.68 -14.41
N ARG A 92 -31.64 6.65 -13.99
CA ARG A 92 -30.45 6.21 -14.72
C ARG A 92 -30.91 5.36 -15.92
N LYS A 93 -30.82 5.92 -17.13
CA LYS A 93 -31.23 5.26 -18.38
C LYS A 93 -30.18 4.33 -18.99
N PHE A 94 -28.91 4.49 -18.63
CA PHE A 94 -27.80 3.70 -19.14
C PHE A 94 -26.85 3.34 -18.01
N ASP A 95 -26.56 2.04 -17.88
CA ASP A 95 -25.56 1.51 -16.98
C ASP A 95 -24.32 1.17 -17.80
N ASN A 96 -23.16 1.61 -17.32
CA ASN A 96 -21.84 1.33 -17.87
C ASN A 96 -21.13 0.39 -16.90
#